data_AF-A0A499V7W4-F1
#
_entry.id   AF-A0A499V7W4-F1
#
_cell.length_a   1.000
_cell.length_b   1.000
_cell.length_c   1.000
_cell.angle_alpha   90.00
_cell.angle_beta   90.00
_cell.angle_gamma   90.00
#
_symmetry.space_group_name_H-M   'P 1'
#
loop_
_entity.id
_entity.type
_entity.pdbx_description
1 polymer ?
#
loop_
_entity_poly.entity_id
_entity_poly.type
_entity_poly.pdbx_seq_one_letter_code
_entity_poly.pdbx_strand_id
1 'polypeptide(L)'
;MADAGVNGTRRVLIAADKFKGSLTAVQVAERVTAGLRRVAPAVEVEALPVADGGDGTVDAAVAAGFERRAVRVAGPLGEEVTAAFALRGGTAVVEMAEASGLQRLPKGVFAPLTASTYGSGELLRAALDAGARTIVFGVGGSATTDGGAGMLAALGARFVDAEGEPVAPGAAD
;
A
#
# COMPACT_ATOMS: atom_id res chain seq x y z
N MET A 1 -1.15 -28.27 -48.85
CA MET A 1 -2.06 -28.52 -47.72
C MET A 1 -1.91 -27.36 -46.77
N ALA A 2 -2.98 -26.59 -46.61
CA ALA A 2 -3.03 -25.44 -45.71
C ALA A 2 -2.88 -25.90 -44.27
N ASP A 3 -2.00 -25.24 -43.51
CA ASP A 3 -2.13 -25.22 -42.05
C ASP A 3 -2.97 -24.00 -41.68
N ALA A 4 -4.18 -24.28 -41.22
CA ALA A 4 -5.21 -23.33 -40.91
C ALA A 4 -5.13 -22.98 -39.42
N GLY A 5 -4.91 -21.70 -39.13
CA GLY A 5 -5.59 -21.04 -38.02
C GLY A 5 -5.09 -21.31 -36.60
N VAL A 6 -4.06 -20.56 -36.20
CA VAL A 6 -4.20 -19.76 -34.97
C VAL A 6 -4.05 -18.30 -35.36
N ASN A 7 -5.07 -17.79 -36.07
CA ASN A 7 -5.22 -16.37 -36.36
C ASN A 7 -5.91 -15.66 -35.17
N GLY A 8 -5.52 -16.04 -33.95
CA GLY A 8 -5.94 -15.37 -32.73
C GLY A 8 -4.90 -14.30 -32.41
N THR A 9 -5.34 -13.06 -32.30
CA THR A 9 -4.52 -11.98 -31.75
C THR A 9 -3.85 -12.50 -30.48
N ARG A 10 -2.52 -12.59 -30.45
CA ARG A 10 -1.82 -13.06 -29.25
C ARG A 10 -2.05 -12.01 -28.17
N ARG A 11 -2.62 -12.44 -27.05
CA ARG A 11 -2.85 -11.61 -25.88
C ARG A 11 -1.81 -11.95 -24.82
N VAL A 12 -1.18 -10.93 -24.26
CA VAL A 12 -0.17 -11.03 -23.20
C VAL A 12 -0.67 -10.25 -21.99
N LEU A 13 -0.76 -10.92 -20.85
CA LEU A 13 -0.97 -10.30 -19.55
C LEU A 13 0.40 -10.06 -18.90
N ILE A 14 0.68 -8.80 -18.54
CA ILE A 14 1.86 -8.43 -17.77
C ILE A 14 1.44 -8.25 -16.32
N ALA A 15 1.70 -9.27 -15.50
CA ALA A 15 1.52 -9.23 -14.05
C ALA A 15 2.88 -8.98 -13.38
N ALA A 16 3.25 -7.72 -13.23
CA ALA A 16 4.58 -7.32 -12.73
C ALA A 16 4.50 -6.74 -11.31
N ASP A 17 5.51 -7.04 -10.50
CA ASP A 17 5.78 -6.35 -9.22
C ASP A 17 6.84 -5.26 -9.42
N LYS A 18 7.00 -4.39 -8.42
CA LYS A 18 7.99 -3.32 -8.39
C LYS A 18 9.41 -3.86 -8.36
N PHE A 19 10.33 -3.11 -8.95
CA PHE A 19 11.77 -3.28 -8.72
C PHE A 19 12.15 -2.36 -7.56
N LYS A 20 12.28 -2.91 -6.35
CA LYS A 20 12.46 -2.15 -5.11
C LYS A 20 13.61 -1.13 -5.24
N GLY A 21 13.28 0.15 -5.00
CA GLY A 21 14.22 1.26 -5.11
C GLY A 21 14.55 1.71 -6.55
N SER A 22 13.84 1.19 -7.56
CA SER A 22 14.08 1.51 -8.97
C SER A 22 12.80 1.87 -9.73
N LEU A 23 11.91 0.90 -10.01
CA LEU A 23 10.71 1.11 -10.82
C LEU A 23 9.47 0.63 -10.07
N THR A 24 8.36 1.36 -10.20
CA THR A 24 7.04 0.89 -9.75
C THR A 24 6.55 -0.25 -10.63
N ALA A 25 5.61 -1.06 -10.13
CA ALA A 25 5.00 -2.15 -10.91
C ALA A 25 4.39 -1.65 -12.23
N VAL A 26 3.76 -0.46 -12.21
CA VAL A 26 3.22 0.21 -13.41
C VAL A 26 4.34 0.54 -14.39
N GLN A 27 5.44 1.14 -13.93
CA GLN A 27 6.58 1.45 -14.79
C GLN A 27 7.21 0.19 -15.39
N VAL A 28 7.34 -0.89 -14.63
CA VAL A 28 7.81 -2.18 -15.16
C VAL A 28 6.90 -2.64 -16.30
N ALA A 29 5.58 -2.63 -16.08
CA ALA A 29 4.61 -3.03 -17.10
C ALA A 29 4.67 -2.16 -18.36
N GLU A 30 4.85 -0.85 -18.23
CA GLU A 30 5.04 0.07 -19.35
C GLU A 30 6.30 -0.26 -20.17
N ARG A 31 7.43 -0.51 -19.50
CA ARG A 31 8.71 -0.83 -20.15
C ARG A 31 8.65 -2.16 -20.89
N VAL A 32 8.02 -3.18 -20.28
CA VAL A 32 7.81 -4.49 -20.92
C VAL A 32 6.87 -4.37 -22.11
N THR A 33 5.76 -3.63 -21.98
CA THR A 33 4.82 -3.36 -23.07
C THR A 33 5.51 -2.69 -24.26
N ALA A 34 6.33 -1.67 -24.00
CA ALA A 34 7.09 -0.99 -25.04
C ALA A 34 8.06 -1.95 -25.76
N GLY A 35 8.71 -2.86 -25.01
CA GLY A 35 9.56 -3.90 -25.57
C GLY A 35 8.81 -4.86 -26.49
N LEU A 36 7.66 -5.37 -26.03
CA LEU A 36 6.81 -6.29 -26.80
C LEU A 36 6.30 -5.67 -28.10
N ARG A 37 5.81 -4.43 -28.03
CA ARG A 37 5.27 -3.72 -29.21
C ARG A 37 6.32 -3.41 -30.28
N ARG A 38 7.61 -3.31 -29.92
CA ARG A 38 8.69 -3.15 -30.91
C ARG A 38 8.88 -4.39 -31.79
N VAL A 39 8.66 -5.59 -31.24
CA VAL A 39 8.90 -6.87 -31.94
C VAL A 39 7.62 -7.50 -32.48
N ALA A 40 6.47 -7.23 -31.85
CA ALA A 40 5.16 -7.74 -32.24
C ALA A 40 4.10 -6.63 -32.12
N PRO A 41 4.00 -5.70 -33.10
CA PRO A 41 3.11 -4.55 -33.01
C PRO A 41 1.61 -4.87 -32.85
N ALA A 42 1.18 -6.04 -33.33
CA ALA A 42 -0.21 -6.50 -33.28
C ALA A 42 -0.55 -7.30 -32.01
N VAL A 43 0.38 -7.43 -31.05
CA VAL A 43 0.10 -8.14 -29.79
C VAL A 43 -0.82 -7.31 -28.90
N GLU A 44 -1.89 -7.91 -28.40
CA GLU A 44 -2.73 -7.31 -27.38
C GLU A 44 -2.01 -7.43 -26.03
N VAL A 45 -1.84 -6.31 -25.34
CA VAL A 45 -1.16 -6.29 -24.04
C VAL A 45 -2.09 -5.70 -23.00
N GLU A 46 -2.29 -6.44 -21.93
CA GLU A 46 -2.96 -5.96 -20.72
C GLU A 46 -1.94 -5.95 -19.59
N ALA A 47 -1.92 -4.85 -18.82
CA ALA A 47 -1.07 -4.73 -17.65
C ALA A 47 -1.94 -4.88 -16.40
N LEU A 48 -1.53 -5.76 -15.51
CA LEU A 48 -2.12 -5.93 -14.19
C LEU A 48 -1.00 -5.83 -13.15
N PRO A 49 -0.64 -4.63 -12.69
CA PRO A 49 0.34 -4.46 -11.63
C PRO A 49 -0.08 -5.30 -10.42
N VAL A 50 0.87 -6.04 -9.85
CA VAL A 50 0.68 -6.83 -8.63
C VAL A 50 1.57 -6.27 -7.53
N ALA A 51 1.19 -6.56 -6.29
CA ALA A 51 1.98 -6.23 -5.11
C ALA A 51 1.87 -7.35 -4.08
N ASP A 52 2.88 -7.46 -3.23
CA ASP A 52 3.03 -8.48 -2.20
C ASP A 52 2.43 -8.09 -0.84
N GLY A 53 1.69 -6.98 -0.77
CA GLY A 53 1.18 -6.41 0.48
C GLY A 53 2.14 -5.42 1.15
N GLY A 54 3.27 -5.10 0.52
CA GLY A 54 4.10 -3.96 0.89
C GLY A 54 3.76 -2.70 0.08
N ASP A 55 4.73 -1.77 0.06
CA ASP A 55 4.67 -0.50 -0.69
C ASP A 55 4.16 -0.67 -2.13
N GLY A 56 3.11 0.06 -2.51
CA GLY A 56 2.56 0.11 -3.87
C GLY A 56 1.39 -0.85 -4.17
N THR A 57 0.87 -1.55 -3.16
CA THR A 57 -0.37 -2.33 -3.19
C THR A 57 -1.63 -1.47 -3.45
N VAL A 58 -1.72 -0.26 -2.89
CA VAL A 58 -2.76 0.73 -3.11
C VAL A 58 -2.72 1.19 -4.56
N ASP A 59 -1.53 1.48 -5.09
CA ASP A 59 -1.37 1.86 -6.49
C ASP A 59 -1.77 0.73 -7.44
N ALA A 60 -1.42 -0.52 -7.12
CA ALA A 60 -1.86 -1.69 -7.87
C ALA A 60 -3.40 -1.84 -7.84
N ALA A 61 -4.03 -1.63 -6.68
CA ALA A 61 -5.49 -1.65 -6.56
C ALA A 61 -6.17 -0.53 -7.36
N VAL A 62 -5.60 0.68 -7.34
CA VAL A 62 -6.09 1.81 -8.14
C VAL A 62 -5.96 1.51 -9.64
N ALA A 63 -4.85 0.94 -10.07
CA ALA A 63 -4.67 0.49 -11.46
C ALA A 63 -5.69 -0.60 -11.86
N ALA A 64 -6.14 -1.41 -10.91
CA ALA A 64 -7.21 -2.40 -11.08
C ALA A 64 -8.65 -1.82 -10.98
N GLY A 65 -8.78 -0.49 -10.89
CA GLY A 65 -10.07 0.22 -10.90
C GLY A 65 -10.68 0.51 -9.53
N PHE A 66 -9.88 0.50 -8.45
CA PHE A 66 -10.31 1.03 -7.15
C PHE A 66 -10.20 2.57 -7.13
N GLU A 67 -11.06 3.23 -6.36
CA GLU A 67 -10.98 4.68 -6.19
C GLU A 67 -9.94 5.04 -5.12
N ARG A 68 -8.99 5.91 -5.44
CA ARG A 68 -8.00 6.42 -4.48
C ARG A 68 -8.65 7.47 -3.57
N ARG A 69 -8.55 7.29 -2.25
CA ARG A 69 -9.04 8.22 -1.23
C ARG A 69 -7.86 8.72 -0.39
N ALA A 70 -7.61 10.02 -0.43
CA ALA A 70 -6.54 10.65 0.33
C ALA A 70 -7.07 11.20 1.67
N VAL A 71 -6.26 11.09 2.73
CA VAL A 71 -6.57 11.56 4.07
C VAL A 71 -5.30 12.04 4.77
N ARG A 72 -5.44 13.04 5.64
CA ARG A 72 -4.35 13.54 6.47
C ARG A 72 -4.35 12.77 7.78
N VAL A 73 -3.21 12.19 8.14
CA VAL A 73 -3.02 11.29 9.29
C VAL A 73 -1.67 11.57 9.94
N ALA A 74 -1.47 11.12 11.17
CA ALA A 74 -0.18 11.19 11.84
C ALA A 74 0.89 10.34 11.11
N GLY A 75 2.03 10.93 10.81
CA GLY A 75 3.22 10.23 10.35
C GLY A 75 3.88 9.43 11.49
N PRO A 76 4.92 8.63 11.19
CA PRO A 76 5.58 7.80 12.19
C PRO A 76 6.18 8.61 13.35
N LEU A 77 6.58 9.86 13.11
CA LEU A 77 7.16 10.76 14.12
C LEU A 77 6.16 11.80 14.66
N GLY A 78 4.86 11.63 14.39
CA GLY A 78 3.78 12.50 14.85
C GLY A 78 3.46 13.69 13.93
N GLU A 79 4.34 14.05 13.00
CA GLU A 79 4.04 15.07 11.98
C GLU A 79 2.96 14.59 11.00
N GLU A 80 2.03 15.47 10.62
CA GLU A 80 0.94 15.12 9.70
C GLU A 80 1.46 14.78 8.30
N VAL A 81 1.00 13.66 7.74
CA VAL A 81 1.28 13.22 6.37
C VAL A 81 -0.02 13.05 5.60
N THR A 82 0.04 13.25 4.28
CA THR A 82 -1.05 12.83 3.39
C THR A 82 -0.83 11.39 2.96
N ALA A 83 -1.71 10.50 3.44
CA ALA A 83 -1.76 9.09 3.10
C ALA A 83 -2.96 8.81 2.19
N ALA A 84 -3.00 7.64 1.56
CA ALA A 84 -4.15 7.19 0.80
C ALA A 84 -4.46 5.70 0.98
N PHE A 85 -5.71 5.35 0.73
CA PHE A 85 -6.19 3.99 0.58
C PHE A 85 -7.01 3.87 -0.72
N ALA A 86 -7.25 2.64 -1.19
CA ALA A 86 -8.09 2.39 -2.35
C ALA A 86 -9.41 1.74 -1.94
N LEU A 87 -10.55 2.14 -2.51
CA LEU A 87 -11.87 1.62 -2.14
C LEU A 87 -12.65 1.17 -3.38
N ARG A 88 -13.29 -0.02 -3.31
CA ARG A 88 -14.25 -0.47 -4.32
C ARG A 88 -15.25 -1.45 -3.72
N GLY A 89 -16.55 -1.17 -3.90
CA GLY A 89 -17.62 -2.10 -3.55
C GLY A 89 -17.60 -2.57 -2.09
N GLY A 90 -17.21 -1.70 -1.16
CA GLY A 90 -17.08 -2.03 0.27
C GLY A 90 -15.77 -2.73 0.65
N THR A 91 -14.85 -2.97 -0.28
CA THR A 91 -13.50 -3.47 0.02
C THR A 91 -12.50 -2.31 -0.05
N ALA A 92 -11.80 -2.06 1.05
CA ALA A 92 -10.67 -1.14 1.09
C ALA A 92 -9.34 -1.90 1.01
N VAL A 93 -8.38 -1.36 0.27
CA VAL A 93 -6.98 -1.74 0.27
C VAL A 93 -6.21 -0.63 0.96
N VAL A 94 -5.59 -0.95 2.08
CA VAL A 94 -4.91 -0.01 2.96
C VAL A 94 -3.49 -0.49 3.16
N GLU A 95 -2.52 0.41 3.12
CA GLU A 95 -1.14 0.09 3.46
C GLU A 95 -0.70 0.86 4.69
N MET A 96 -0.05 0.19 5.63
CA MET A 96 0.53 0.89 6.77
C MET A 96 1.67 1.80 6.35
N ALA A 97 2.41 1.45 5.28
CA ALA A 97 3.53 2.26 4.81
C ALA A 97 3.07 3.68 4.46
N GLU A 98 1.88 3.84 3.87
CA GLU A 98 1.31 5.14 3.51
C GLU A 98 1.29 6.13 4.69
N ALA A 99 1.05 5.67 5.93
CA ALA A 99 1.06 6.53 7.11
C ALA A 99 2.33 6.37 7.96
N SER A 100 2.78 5.14 8.18
CA SER A 100 3.78 4.75 9.19
C SER A 100 5.00 4.03 8.57
N GLY A 101 5.27 4.23 7.29
CA GLY A 101 6.37 3.57 6.57
C GLY A 101 7.72 4.27 6.66
N LEU A 102 8.80 3.53 6.36
CA LEU A 102 10.18 4.04 6.34
C LEU A 102 10.36 5.22 5.39
N GLN A 103 9.64 5.23 4.27
CA GLN A 103 9.69 6.32 3.29
C GLN A 103 9.05 7.63 3.78
N ARG A 104 8.35 7.64 4.93
CA ARG A 104 7.87 8.85 5.60
C ARG A 104 8.91 9.48 6.53
N LEU A 105 10.01 8.78 6.83
CA LEU A 105 11.07 9.32 7.68
C LEU A 105 11.96 10.29 6.90
N PRO A 106 12.46 11.36 7.55
CA PRO A 106 13.53 12.15 6.99
C PRO A 106 14.76 11.29 6.66
N LYS A 107 15.50 11.67 5.62
CA LYS A 107 16.65 10.90 5.14
C LYS A 107 17.68 10.71 6.26
N GLY A 108 18.03 9.45 6.54
CA GLY A 108 19.03 9.09 7.57
C GLY A 108 18.50 9.12 9.00
N VAL A 109 17.22 9.43 9.22
CA VAL A 109 16.57 9.37 10.53
C VAL A 109 15.89 8.02 10.67
N PHE A 110 16.18 7.33 11.76
CA PHE A 110 15.50 6.10 12.18
C PHE A 110 15.17 6.23 13.66
N ALA A 111 13.92 5.96 14.01
CA ALA A 111 13.46 6.07 15.38
C ALA A 111 12.55 4.88 15.75
N PRO A 112 13.01 3.63 15.59
CA PRO A 112 12.14 2.44 15.69
C PRO A 112 11.41 2.36 17.03
N LEU A 113 12.06 2.79 18.13
CA LEU A 113 11.49 2.77 19.48
C LEU A 113 10.41 3.83 19.70
N THR A 114 10.49 4.99 19.04
CA THR A 114 9.55 6.10 19.27
C THR A 114 8.55 6.27 18.12
N ALA A 115 8.81 5.66 16.96
CA ALA A 115 7.91 5.71 15.82
C ALA A 115 6.60 5.00 16.12
N SER A 116 5.48 5.63 15.77
CA SER A 116 4.13 5.14 16.08
C SER A 116 3.33 4.71 14.85
N THR A 117 2.51 3.68 15.02
CA THR A 117 1.52 3.23 14.03
C THR A 117 0.19 4.01 14.09
N TYR A 118 0.09 5.07 14.88
CA TYR A 118 -1.16 5.80 15.10
C TYR A 118 -1.86 6.22 13.80
N GLY A 119 -1.15 6.83 12.85
CA GLY A 119 -1.74 7.23 11.58
C GLY A 119 -2.20 6.06 10.69
N SER A 120 -1.62 4.86 10.87
CA SER A 120 -2.16 3.66 10.20
C SER A 120 -3.56 3.33 10.73
N GLY A 121 -3.79 3.53 12.03
CA GLY A 121 -5.12 3.38 12.62
C GLY A 121 -6.09 4.48 12.18
N GLU A 122 -5.63 5.72 12.01
CA GLU A 122 -6.45 6.80 11.43
C GLU A 122 -6.82 6.50 9.97
N LEU A 123 -5.90 5.94 9.19
CA LEU A 123 -6.15 5.53 7.81
C LEU A 123 -7.17 4.38 7.74
N LEU A 124 -7.07 3.39 8.64
CA LEU A 124 -8.07 2.33 8.79
C LEU A 124 -9.44 2.90 9.20
N ARG A 125 -9.47 3.85 10.14
CA ARG A 125 -10.70 4.54 10.55
C ARG A 125 -11.34 5.26 9.36
N ALA A 126 -10.56 5.97 8.56
CA ALA A 126 -11.05 6.64 7.36
C ALA A 126 -11.64 5.65 6.33
N ALA A 127 -11.04 4.46 6.18
CA ALA A 127 -11.59 3.40 5.33
C ALA A 127 -12.92 2.87 5.87
N LEU A 128 -13.03 2.65 7.18
CA LEU A 128 -14.27 2.24 7.85
C LEU A 128 -15.37 3.30 7.71
N ASP A 129 -15.04 4.57 7.95
CA ASP A 129 -15.94 5.72 7.80
C ASP A 129 -16.44 5.87 6.36
N ALA A 130 -15.62 5.50 5.37
CA ALA A 130 -15.98 5.44 3.96
C ALA A 130 -16.86 4.22 3.59
N GLY A 131 -17.27 3.42 4.57
CA GLY A 131 -18.17 2.29 4.39
C GLY A 131 -17.49 0.98 4.03
N ALA A 132 -16.17 0.85 4.22
CA ALA A 132 -15.48 -0.42 4.02
C ALA A 132 -16.00 -1.48 5.01
N ARG A 133 -16.30 -2.66 4.47
CA ARG A 133 -16.73 -3.86 5.20
C ARG A 133 -15.67 -4.96 5.17
N THR A 134 -14.78 -4.90 4.18
CA THR A 134 -13.61 -5.75 4.04
C THR A 134 -12.40 -4.85 3.91
N ILE A 135 -11.33 -5.15 4.65
CA ILE A 135 -10.06 -4.42 4.56
C ILE A 135 -8.96 -5.42 4.23
N VAL A 136 -8.26 -5.17 3.13
CA VAL A 136 -6.97 -5.80 2.81
C VAL A 136 -5.89 -4.87 3.32
N PHE A 137 -5.20 -5.28 4.38
CA PHE A 137 -4.21 -4.43 5.06
C PHE A 137 -2.79 -4.92 4.77
N GLY A 138 -2.03 -4.12 4.02
CA GLY A 138 -0.62 -4.34 3.74
C GLY A 138 0.25 -3.80 4.87
N VAL A 139 1.07 -4.67 5.48
CA VAL A 139 1.90 -4.35 6.65
C VAL A 139 3.40 -4.23 6.33
N GLY A 140 3.78 -4.31 5.06
CA GLY A 140 5.18 -4.20 4.66
C GLY A 140 5.72 -2.76 4.76
N GLY A 141 7.03 -2.62 5.00
CA GLY A 141 7.74 -1.33 4.89
C GLY A 141 7.59 -0.38 6.09
N SER A 142 7.20 -0.87 7.27
CA SER A 142 7.00 -0.06 8.47
C SER A 142 8.27 0.61 9.01
N ALA A 143 8.11 1.80 9.57
CA ALA A 143 9.13 2.52 10.35
C ALA A 143 9.10 2.18 11.86
N THR A 144 8.13 1.39 12.28
CA THR A 144 7.66 1.28 13.67
C THR A 144 7.93 -0.10 14.27
N THR A 145 8.17 -0.16 15.58
CA THR A 145 8.22 -1.42 16.37
C THR A 145 7.26 -1.43 17.57
N ASP A 146 6.24 -0.57 17.57
CA ASP A 146 5.26 -0.39 18.66
C ASP A 146 4.22 -1.53 18.79
N GLY A 147 4.41 -2.65 18.09
CA GLY A 147 3.47 -3.79 18.11
C GLY A 147 2.05 -3.47 17.59
N GLY A 148 1.83 -2.33 16.92
CA GLY A 148 0.51 -1.88 16.52
C GLY A 148 -0.29 -1.18 17.63
N ALA A 149 0.33 -0.85 18.76
CA ALA A 149 -0.33 -0.16 19.87
C ALA A 149 -0.90 1.19 19.44
N GLY A 150 -0.13 1.99 18.67
CA GLY A 150 -0.61 3.27 18.14
C GLY A 150 -1.83 3.10 17.23
N MET A 151 -1.78 2.13 16.30
CA MET A 151 -2.88 1.82 15.39
C MET A 151 -4.16 1.46 16.16
N LEU A 152 -4.07 0.58 17.15
CA LEU A 152 -5.22 0.17 17.95
C LEU A 152 -5.75 1.32 18.82
N ALA A 153 -4.86 2.18 19.35
CA ALA A 153 -5.26 3.37 20.10
C ALA A 153 -6.06 4.36 19.23
N ALA A 154 -5.64 4.60 17.99
CA ALA A 154 -6.38 5.44 17.03
C ALA A 154 -7.77 4.87 16.67
N LEU A 155 -7.96 3.55 16.85
CA LEU A 155 -9.22 2.84 16.69
C LEU A 155 -10.03 2.72 17.99
N GLY A 156 -9.55 3.30 19.09
CA GLY A 156 -10.28 3.43 20.36
C GLY A 156 -9.84 2.48 21.47
N ALA A 157 -8.82 1.63 21.25
CA ALA A 157 -8.23 0.86 22.34
C ALA A 157 -7.51 1.78 23.34
N ARG A 158 -7.42 1.36 24.60
CA ARG A 158 -6.66 2.06 25.64
C ARG A 158 -5.59 1.11 26.16
N PHE A 159 -4.33 1.55 26.09
CA PHE A 159 -3.19 0.85 26.66
C PHE A 159 -2.78 1.56 27.94
N VAL A 160 -2.78 0.83 29.04
CA VAL A 160 -2.42 1.35 30.37
C VAL A 160 -1.36 0.47 31.01
N ASP A 161 -0.57 1.05 31.92
CA ASP A 161 0.38 0.33 32.75
C ASP A 161 -0.31 -0.38 33.95
N ALA A 162 0.49 -0.88 34.90
CA ALA A 162 -0.02 -1.59 36.08
C ALA A 162 -0.78 -0.67 37.05
N GLU A 163 -0.48 0.62 37.00
CA GLU A 163 -1.08 1.68 37.80
C GLU A 163 -2.35 2.24 37.14
N GLY A 164 -2.61 1.88 35.88
CA GLY A 164 -3.77 2.32 35.10
C GLY A 164 -3.52 3.62 34.32
N GLU A 165 -2.29 4.09 34.25
CA GLU A 165 -1.89 5.29 33.52
C GLU A 165 -1.65 4.99 32.03
N PRO A 166 -1.92 5.93 31.11
CA PRO A 166 -1.72 5.71 29.68
C PRO A 166 -0.26 5.42 29.32
N VAL A 167 -0.04 4.37 28.52
CA VAL A 167 1.29 4.06 27.98
C VAL A 167 1.68 5.09 26.92
N ALA A 168 2.94 5.51 26.92
CA ALA A 168 3.48 6.43 25.93
C ALA A 168 3.45 5.83 24.51
N PRO A 169 3.29 6.65 23.45
CA PRO A 169 3.38 6.16 22.08
C PRO A 169 4.77 5.57 21.74
N GLY A 170 4.80 4.52 20.92
CA GLY A 170 6.02 3.83 20.51
C GLY A 170 6.16 2.45 21.15
N ALA A 171 7.33 1.84 21.00
CA ALA A 171 7.71 0.67 21.79
C ALA A 171 8.12 1.18 23.18
N ALA A 172 7.17 1.21 24.12
CA ALA A 172 7.46 1.53 25.50
C ALA A 172 8.34 0.44 26.12
N ASP A 173 9.31 0.87 26.96
CA ASP A 173 9.92 0.05 28.00
C ASP A 173 9.00 -0.01 29.23
#